data_AF-A0A9P1JI40-F1
#
_entry.id   AF-A0A9P1JI40-F1
#
_cell.length_a   1.000
_cell.length_b   1.000
_cell.length_c   1.000
_cell.angle_alpha   90.00
_cell.angle_beta   90.00
_cell.angle_gamma   90.00
#
_symmetry.space_group_name_H-M   'P 1'
#
loop_
_entity.id
_entity.type
_entity.pdbx_description
1 polymer ?
#
loop_
_entity_poly.entity_id
_entity_poly.type
_entity_poly.pdbx_seq_one_letter_code
_entity_poly.pdbx_strand_id
1 'polypeptide(L)'
;MDFNLFMNDVVRQARQEITAAGYTELKTAEEVDEALSKKGTTLVMVNSVCGCAGGIARPAAYHSVHYDKRPDQLVTVFAGQDKEATAKAREYFEGYPPSSPSFAILKDGKIMKMVERHEIEGHEPMAVVTKLQEAFEEYCEEV
;
A
#
# COMPACT_ATOMS: atom_id res chain seq x y z
N MET A 1 13.86 9.40 28.16
CA MET A 1 13.65 8.75 26.84
C MET A 1 13.37 9.86 25.86
N ASP A 2 14.19 9.99 24.83
CA ASP A 2 14.03 11.01 23.79
C ASP A 2 12.87 10.60 22.87
N PHE A 3 11.86 11.46 22.75
CA PHE A 3 10.67 11.23 21.92
C PHE A 3 11.04 11.00 20.44
N ASN A 4 12.10 11.65 19.95
CA ASN A 4 12.55 11.50 18.57
C ASN A 4 13.13 10.10 18.32
N LEU A 5 13.85 9.54 19.30
CA LEU A 5 14.39 8.17 19.19
C LEU A 5 13.25 7.14 19.10
N PHE A 6 12.20 7.28 19.91
CA PHE A 6 11.05 6.37 19.88
C PHE A 6 10.27 6.44 18.56
N MET A 7 9.99 7.64 18.05
CA MET A 7 9.27 7.82 16.78
C MET A 7 10.07 7.27 15.59
N ASN A 8 11.39 7.45 15.57
CA ASN A 8 12.25 6.88 14.53
C ASN A 8 12.21 5.35 14.52
N ASP A 9 12.13 4.71 15.69
CA ASP A 9 12.00 3.25 15.78
C ASP A 9 10.67 2.75 15.23
N VAL A 10 9.55 3.42 15.52
CA VAL A 10 8.23 3.05 14.98
C VAL A 10 8.19 3.17 13.45
N VAL A 11 8.74 4.26 12.91
CA VAL A 11 8.81 4.44 11.44
C VAL A 11 9.69 3.38 10.81
N ARG A 12 10.86 3.11 11.39
CA ARG A 12 11.78 2.08 10.91
C ARG A 12 11.13 0.70 10.90
N GLN A 13 10.46 0.33 11.99
CA GLN A 13 9.74 -0.94 12.07
C GLN A 13 8.63 -1.02 11.01
N ALA A 14 7.82 0.03 10.85
CA ALA A 14 6.76 0.05 9.85
C ALA A 14 7.26 -0.09 8.41
N ARG A 15 8.46 0.42 8.10
CA ARG A 15 9.15 0.21 6.81
C ARG A 15 9.68 -1.21 6.66
N GLN A 16 10.29 -1.76 7.71
CA GLN A 16 10.80 -3.13 7.72
C GLN A 16 9.69 -4.17 7.52
N GLU A 17 8.54 -3.98 8.16
CA GLU A 17 7.39 -4.87 8.02
C GLU A 17 6.90 -4.95 6.57
N ILE A 18 6.77 -3.80 5.90
CA ILE A 18 6.24 -3.78 4.52
C ILE A 18 7.28 -4.19 3.47
N THR A 19 8.56 -3.88 3.68
CA THR A 19 9.64 -4.37 2.82
C THR A 19 9.83 -5.87 2.95
N ALA A 20 9.70 -6.44 4.15
CA ALA A 20 9.69 -7.88 4.38
C ALA A 20 8.50 -8.59 3.71
N ALA A 21 7.40 -7.87 3.45
CA ALA A 21 6.26 -8.33 2.66
C ALA A 21 6.52 -8.28 1.13
N GLY A 22 7.71 -7.86 0.69
CA GLY A 22 8.08 -7.81 -0.73
C GLY A 22 7.74 -6.49 -1.43
N TYR A 23 7.29 -5.47 -0.70
CA TYR A 23 7.00 -4.16 -1.29
C TYR A 23 8.26 -3.32 -1.46
N THR A 24 8.35 -2.62 -2.59
CA THR A 24 9.39 -1.63 -2.85
C THR A 24 8.96 -0.26 -2.30
N GLU A 25 9.80 0.37 -1.49
CA GLU A 25 9.54 1.71 -0.96
C GLU A 25 9.76 2.78 -2.03
N LEU A 26 8.80 3.68 -2.20
CA LEU A 26 8.89 4.85 -3.06
C LEU A 26 8.89 6.10 -2.16
N LYS A 27 10.00 6.82 -2.18
CA LYS A 27 10.31 7.94 -1.28
C LYS A 27 10.29 9.29 -2.01
N THR A 28 10.40 9.30 -3.33
CA THR A 28 10.29 10.52 -4.15
C THR A 28 9.11 10.47 -5.14
N ALA A 29 8.75 11.63 -5.69
CA ALA A 29 7.71 11.71 -6.71
C ALA A 29 8.12 11.00 -8.01
N GLU A 30 9.40 11.08 -8.37
CA GLU A 30 9.96 10.44 -9.57
C GLU A 30 9.90 8.92 -9.47
N GLU A 31 10.23 8.35 -8.30
CA GLU A 31 10.11 6.91 -8.06
C GLU A 31 8.65 6.43 -8.19
N VAL A 32 7.69 7.27 -7.78
CA VAL A 32 6.26 7.01 -7.96
C VAL A 32 5.87 7.03 -9.43
N ASP A 33 6.24 8.07 -10.16
CA ASP A 33 5.94 8.15 -11.60
C ASP A 33 6.54 6.98 -12.37
N GLU A 34 7.79 6.63 -12.08
CA GLU A 34 8.46 5.50 -12.72
C GLU A 34 7.74 4.17 -12.42
N ALA A 35 7.37 3.94 -11.16
CA ALA A 35 6.71 2.70 -10.75
C ALA A 35 5.30 2.56 -11.35
N LEU A 36 4.50 3.63 -11.29
CA LEU A 36 3.10 3.61 -11.69
C LEU A 36 2.90 3.75 -13.22
N SER A 37 3.89 4.26 -13.95
CA SER A 37 3.84 4.32 -15.42
C SER A 37 4.22 3.01 -16.11
N LYS A 38 4.72 2.01 -15.36
CA LYS A 38 5.05 0.69 -15.91
C LYS A 38 3.78 -0.04 -16.33
N LYS A 39 3.92 -0.84 -17.38
CA LYS A 39 2.84 -1.72 -17.85
C LYS A 39 2.56 -2.84 -16.84
N GLY A 40 1.34 -3.34 -16.87
CA GLY A 40 0.88 -4.40 -15.96
C GLY A 40 0.19 -3.81 -14.74
N THR A 41 0.13 -4.62 -13.68
CA THR A 41 -0.63 -4.37 -12.47
C THR A 41 0.29 -4.00 -11.31
N THR A 42 -0.09 -2.95 -10.59
CA THR A 42 0.66 -2.47 -9.43
C THR A 42 -0.27 -2.35 -8.23
N LEU A 43 0.09 -3.00 -7.13
CA LEU A 43 -0.54 -2.77 -5.83
C LEU A 43 0.29 -1.77 -5.03
N VAL A 44 -0.32 -0.63 -4.75
CA VAL A 44 0.25 0.43 -3.93
C VAL A 44 -0.34 0.33 -2.54
N MET A 45 0.52 0.16 -1.53
CA MET A 45 0.14 0.38 -0.14
C MET A 45 0.49 1.80 0.29
N VAL A 46 -0.50 2.60 0.67
CA VAL A 46 -0.28 3.87 1.37
C VAL A 46 -0.08 3.56 2.86
N ASN A 47 1.17 3.38 3.26
CA ASN A 47 1.54 3.03 4.63
C ASN A 47 1.38 4.24 5.58
N SER A 48 1.27 3.98 6.88
CA SER A 48 1.25 5.02 7.91
C SER A 48 1.67 4.46 9.28
N VAL A 49 1.83 5.35 10.27
CA VAL A 49 2.11 4.98 11.66
C VAL A 49 0.85 4.73 12.50
N CYS A 50 -0.37 4.77 11.92
CA CYS A 50 -1.58 4.51 12.71
C CYS A 50 -1.62 3.05 13.21
N GLY A 51 -2.33 2.82 14.32
CA GLY A 51 -2.57 1.47 14.84
C GLY A 51 -3.22 0.54 13.81
N CYS A 52 -4.16 1.06 13.01
CA CYS A 52 -4.77 0.35 11.89
C CYS A 52 -3.76 -0.15 10.83
N ALA A 53 -2.67 0.58 10.61
CA ALA A 53 -1.68 0.21 9.62
C ALA A 53 -0.82 -0.96 10.10
N GLY A 54 -0.42 -0.93 11.39
CA GLY A 54 0.35 -2.02 11.99
C GLY A 54 -0.47 -3.25 12.34
N GLY A 55 -1.68 -3.07 12.84
CA GLY A 55 -2.54 -4.17 13.28
C GLY A 55 -3.28 -4.88 12.15
N ILE A 56 -3.51 -4.19 11.02
CA ILE A 56 -4.42 -4.69 9.97
C ILE A 56 -3.78 -4.58 8.59
N ALA A 57 -3.43 -3.36 8.15
CA ALA A 57 -3.01 -3.15 6.77
C ALA A 57 -1.71 -3.89 6.42
N ARG A 58 -0.62 -3.71 7.18
CA ARG A 58 0.66 -4.38 6.88
C ARG A 58 0.57 -5.91 6.98
N PRO A 59 -0.12 -6.50 7.99
CA PRO A 59 -0.42 -7.93 7.98
C PRO A 59 -1.21 -8.36 6.74
N ALA A 60 -2.23 -7.60 6.33
CA ALA A 60 -3.02 -7.93 5.15
C ALA A 60 -2.19 -7.87 3.86
N ALA A 61 -1.34 -6.86 3.72
CA ALA A 61 -0.40 -6.71 2.61
C ALA A 61 0.55 -7.92 2.49
N TYR A 62 1.09 -8.37 3.62
CA TYR A 62 1.96 -9.55 3.68
C TYR A 62 1.21 -10.83 3.26
N HIS A 63 -0.01 -11.03 3.75
CA HIS A 63 -0.73 -12.27 3.50
C HIS A 63 -1.41 -12.31 2.12
N SER A 64 -1.84 -11.17 1.58
CA SER A 64 -2.59 -11.13 0.31
C SER A 64 -1.77 -11.60 -0.89
N VAL A 65 -0.44 -11.42 -0.87
CA VAL A 65 0.45 -11.72 -2.00
C VAL A 65 0.80 -13.19 -2.15
N HIS A 66 0.40 -14.02 -1.17
CA HIS A 66 0.44 -15.48 -1.24
C HIS A 66 -0.84 -16.03 -1.90
N TYR A 67 -1.12 -15.56 -3.11
CA TYR A 67 -2.28 -15.93 -3.94
C TYR A 67 -1.82 -16.13 -5.39
N ASP A 68 -2.46 -17.03 -6.13
CA ASP A 68 -2.01 -17.46 -7.47
C ASP A 68 -2.11 -16.33 -8.51
N LYS A 69 -3.17 -15.52 -8.42
CA LYS A 69 -3.29 -14.26 -9.17
C LYS A 69 -2.80 -13.12 -8.32
N ARG A 70 -1.80 -12.38 -8.78
CA ARG A 70 -1.23 -11.28 -7.97
C ARG A 70 -0.67 -10.16 -8.85
N PRO A 71 -0.50 -8.96 -8.28
CA PRO A 71 0.07 -7.82 -8.99
C PRO A 71 1.50 -8.09 -9.47
N ASP A 72 1.85 -7.54 -10.63
CA ASP A 72 3.23 -7.58 -11.18
C ASP A 72 4.21 -6.79 -10.29
N GLN A 73 3.72 -5.73 -9.66
CA GLN A 73 4.50 -4.85 -8.80
C GLN A 73 3.83 -4.63 -7.45
N LEU A 74 4.64 -4.69 -6.39
CA LEU A 74 4.26 -4.35 -5.03
C LEU A 74 5.07 -3.13 -4.60
N VAL A 75 4.40 -2.01 -4.36
CA VAL A 75 5.07 -0.75 -4.00
C VAL A 75 4.37 -0.03 -2.85
N THR A 76 5.11 0.79 -2.11
CA THR A 76 4.55 1.50 -0.97
C THR A 76 5.05 2.93 -0.87
N VAL A 77 4.16 3.84 -0.50
CA VAL A 77 4.48 5.21 -0.10
C VAL A 77 4.12 5.39 1.37
N PHE A 78 4.87 6.21 2.11
CA PHE A 78 4.68 6.38 3.55
C PHE A 78 4.02 7.71 3.89
N ALA A 79 2.72 7.70 4.14
CA ALA A 79 1.95 8.90 4.47
C ALA A 79 2.46 9.59 5.75
N GLY A 80 2.72 10.90 5.62
CA GLY A 80 3.26 11.73 6.70
C GLY A 80 4.78 11.72 6.83
N GLN A 81 5.47 10.70 6.30
CA GLN A 81 6.93 10.61 6.27
C GLN A 81 7.47 11.04 4.90
N ASP A 82 7.04 10.36 3.83
CA ASP A 82 7.45 10.63 2.44
C ASP A 82 6.34 11.42 1.75
N LYS A 83 6.21 12.70 2.12
CA LYS A 83 5.05 13.55 1.75
C LYS A 83 4.90 13.73 0.25
N GLU A 84 6.01 13.98 -0.46
CA GLU A 84 6.01 14.22 -1.90
C GLU A 84 5.64 12.95 -2.67
N ALA A 85 6.24 11.81 -2.34
CA ALA A 85 5.86 10.52 -2.91
C ALA A 85 4.38 10.18 -2.64
N THR A 86 3.91 10.39 -1.41
CA THR A 86 2.51 10.11 -1.06
C THR A 86 1.54 11.03 -1.81
N ALA A 87 1.87 12.32 -1.93
CA ALA A 87 1.07 13.27 -2.69
C ALA A 87 1.03 12.85 -4.17
N LYS A 88 2.18 12.47 -4.73
CA LYS A 88 2.29 12.03 -6.12
C LYS A 88 1.46 10.79 -6.41
N ALA A 89 1.53 9.78 -5.53
CA ALA A 89 0.74 8.56 -5.69
C ALA A 89 -0.77 8.85 -5.67
N ARG A 90 -1.22 9.81 -4.85
CA ARG A 90 -2.63 10.21 -4.77
C ARG A 90 -3.14 10.89 -6.03
N GLU A 91 -2.28 11.49 -6.85
CA GLU A 91 -2.69 12.03 -8.16
C GLU A 91 -3.20 10.91 -9.09
N TYR A 92 -2.71 9.68 -8.93
CA TYR A 92 -3.16 8.52 -9.70
C TYR A 92 -4.47 7.91 -9.17
N PHE A 93 -4.89 8.25 -7.95
CA PHE A 93 -6.08 7.65 -7.30
C PHE A 93 -7.33 8.47 -7.59
N GLU A 94 -7.56 8.77 -8.87
CA GLU A 94 -8.68 9.61 -9.31
C GLU A 94 -10.02 9.06 -8.81
N GLY A 95 -10.86 9.94 -8.26
CA GLY A 95 -12.17 9.59 -7.72
C GLY A 95 -12.18 9.08 -6.28
N TYR A 96 -11.02 8.84 -5.66
CA TYR A 96 -10.93 8.40 -4.27
C TYR A 96 -10.42 9.50 -3.32
N PRO A 97 -11.04 9.69 -2.15
CA PRO A 97 -10.57 10.66 -1.17
C PRO A 97 -9.24 10.20 -0.54
N PRO A 98 -8.32 11.13 -0.22
CA PRO A 98 -7.04 10.79 0.37
C PRO A 98 -7.23 10.20 1.78
N SER A 99 -6.81 8.97 1.97
CA SER A 99 -6.81 8.28 3.28
C SER A 99 -5.51 7.52 3.51
N SER A 100 -5.27 7.11 4.75
CA SER A 100 -4.16 6.21 5.13
C SER A 100 -4.50 5.48 6.43
N PRO A 101 -4.26 4.16 6.53
CA PRO A 101 -3.74 3.28 5.48
C PRO A 101 -4.79 3.01 4.41
N SER A 102 -4.34 2.67 3.21
CA SER A 102 -5.18 2.26 2.10
C SER A 102 -4.37 1.47 1.06
N PHE A 103 -5.07 0.73 0.21
CA PHE A 103 -4.48 -0.01 -0.90
C PHE A 103 -5.10 0.45 -2.22
N ALA A 104 -4.28 0.61 -3.25
CA ALA A 104 -4.74 0.94 -4.59
C ALA A 104 -4.18 -0.07 -5.59
N ILE A 105 -5.04 -0.63 -6.44
CA ILE A 105 -4.64 -1.48 -7.55
C ILE A 105 -4.73 -0.64 -8.81
N LEU A 106 -3.61 -0.51 -9.51
CA LEU A 106 -3.50 0.18 -10.78
C LEU A 106 -3.18 -0.82 -11.88
N LYS A 107 -3.67 -0.53 -13.09
CA LYS A 107 -3.30 -1.23 -14.32
C LYS A 107 -2.89 -0.22 -15.37
N ASP A 108 -1.67 -0.33 -15.88
CA ASP A 108 -1.09 0.59 -16.88
C ASP A 108 -1.25 2.07 -16.49
N GLY A 109 -0.94 2.41 -15.24
CA GLY A 109 -1.04 3.77 -14.70
C GLY A 109 -2.46 4.27 -14.40
N LYS A 110 -3.49 3.43 -14.52
CA LYS A 110 -4.88 3.80 -14.21
C LYS A 110 -5.37 3.08 -12.95
N ILE A 111 -6.05 3.81 -12.06
CA ILE A 111 -6.68 3.23 -10.88
C ILE A 111 -7.83 2.29 -11.28
N MET A 112 -7.78 1.05 -10.80
CA MET A 112 -8.84 0.05 -11.00
C MET A 112 -9.75 0.00 -9.78
N LYS A 113 -9.16 -0.17 -8.60
CA LYS A 113 -9.90 -0.30 -7.33
C LYS A 113 -9.04 0.16 -6.16
N MET A 114 -9.68 0.72 -5.16
CA MET A 114 -9.05 1.08 -3.89
C MET A 114 -9.74 0.35 -2.75
N VAL A 115 -8.96 -0.13 -1.78
CA VAL A 115 -9.45 -0.52 -0.46
C VAL A 115 -9.15 0.66 0.47
N GLU A 116 -10.19 1.40 0.79
CA GLU A 116 -10.06 2.66 1.55
C GLU A 116 -9.89 2.41 3.05
N ARG A 117 -9.44 3.43 3.78
CA ARG A 117 -9.25 3.33 5.24
C ARG A 117 -10.48 2.81 5.97
N HIS A 118 -11.69 3.23 5.59
CA HIS A 118 -12.93 2.82 6.26
C HIS A 118 -13.26 1.33 6.07
N GLU A 119 -12.64 0.69 5.08
CA GLU A 119 -12.74 -0.76 4.83
C GLU A 119 -11.62 -1.56 5.51
N ILE A 120 -10.65 -0.86 6.13
CA ILE A 120 -9.52 -1.45 6.87
C ILE A 120 -9.73 -1.22 8.36
N GLU A 121 -10.04 0.00 8.77
CA GLU A 121 -10.25 0.39 10.16
C GLU A 121 -11.46 -0.36 10.73
N GLY A 122 -11.28 -0.98 11.91
CA GLY A 122 -12.33 -1.77 12.57
C GLY A 122 -12.60 -3.14 11.94
N HIS A 123 -11.80 -3.57 10.96
CA HIS A 123 -11.94 -4.87 10.31
C HIS A 123 -10.83 -5.84 10.72
N GLU A 124 -11.08 -7.14 10.61
CA GLU A 124 -10.06 -8.17 10.82
C GLU A 124 -9.05 -8.21 9.65
N PRO A 125 -7.76 -8.48 9.89
CA PRO A 125 -6.75 -8.56 8.82
C PRO A 125 -7.15 -9.48 7.67
N MET A 126 -7.73 -10.65 7.98
CA MET A 126 -8.17 -11.62 6.97
C MET A 126 -9.33 -11.12 6.10
N ALA A 127 -10.18 -10.23 6.62
CA ALA A 127 -11.23 -9.60 5.81
C ALA A 127 -10.61 -8.66 4.77
N VAL A 128 -9.56 -7.91 5.14
CA VAL A 128 -8.82 -7.06 4.20
C VAL A 128 -8.02 -7.89 3.20
N VAL A 129 -7.41 -9.01 3.61
CA VAL A 129 -6.78 -9.97 2.70
C VAL A 129 -7.77 -10.45 1.63
N THR A 130 -8.98 -10.83 2.04
CA THR A 130 -10.02 -11.31 1.13
C THR A 130 -10.40 -10.22 0.12
N LYS A 131 -10.62 -8.97 0.57
CA LYS A 131 -10.88 -7.83 -0.32
C LYS A 131 -9.77 -7.60 -1.36
N LEU A 132 -8.51 -7.74 -0.94
CA LEU A 132 -7.36 -7.61 -1.84
C LEU A 132 -7.33 -8.75 -2.86
N GLN A 133 -7.51 -9.99 -2.43
CA GLN A 133 -7.53 -11.16 -3.32
C GLN A 133 -8.71 -11.13 -4.30
N GLU A 134 -9.90 -10.69 -3.88
CA GLU A 134 -11.03 -10.45 -4.78
C GLU A 134 -10.68 -9.44 -5.88
N ALA A 135 -9.95 -8.38 -5.52
CA ALA A 135 -9.50 -7.39 -6.49
C ALA A 135 -8.36 -7.94 -7.39
N PHE A 136 -7.50 -8.82 -6.88
CA PHE A 136 -6.51 -9.51 -7.71
C PHE A 136 -7.19 -10.44 -8.71
N GLU A 137 -8.24 -11.15 -8.31
CA GLU A 137 -9.02 -12.03 -9.18
C GLU A 137 -9.62 -11.27 -10.37
N GLU A 138 -10.08 -10.04 -10.12
CA GLU A 138 -10.73 -9.18 -11.12
C GLU A 138 -9.73 -8.51 -12.08
N TYR A 139 -8.55 -8.10 -11.58
CA TYR A 139 -7.65 -7.22 -12.35
C TYR A 139 -6.27 -7.79 -12.69
N CYS A 140 -5.83 -8.84 -12.00
CA CYS A 140 -4.50 -9.45 -12.17
C CYS A 140 -4.57 -10.73 -13.00
N GLU A 141 -3.41 -11.14 -13.51
CA GLU A 141 -3.22 -12.40 -14.23
C GLU A 141 -2.56 -13.44 -13.30
N GLU A 142 -2.67 -14.72 -13.68
CA GLU A 142 -2.05 -15.83 -12.93
C GLU A 142 -0.53 -15.83 -13.18
N VAL A 143 0.25 -16.04 -12.13
CA VAL A 143 1.73 -15.91 -12.15
C VAL A 143 2.46 -17.21 -12.48
#